data_AF-G4ZI10-F1
#
_entry.id   AF-G4ZI10-F1
#
_cell.length_a   1.000
_cell.length_b   1.000
_cell.length_c   1.000
_cell.angle_alpha   90.00
_cell.angle_beta   90.00
_cell.angle_gamma   90.00
#
_symmetry.space_group_name_H-M   'P 1'
#
loop_
_entity.id
_entity.type
_entity.pdbx_description
1 polymer ?
#
loop_
_entity_poly.entity_id
_entity_poly.type
_entity_poly.pdbx_seq_one_letter_code
_entity_poly.pdbx_strand_id
1 'polypeptide(L)'
;MSLTRALYRELVAAARLLDGHASLRALVSTDLRESPLAPGSRTRLPHVDAFNRCLTRYLGGANFYLPDARRPPLLQIVREEFRKPPPAAAGDSDGLDTAFVALRALNNTLAEAKDYELPPTQQSEETHTIGGVQLAENAASGVFLLAHPLLEGIFSRSVVILTEHKPDGSKGYIVNKVMEKPLGRVFQVPPNVLHGRAEFGGQRILTTNFPTADDPSLFVGVDLETAARAIYDETAKQTDLVFMNGVSAWSPGQLERELRQGSWVVVKAPVSLAINAPAELWQDLMRTLGGEYAEMSCMPPMEEE
;
A
#
# COMPACT_ATOMS: atom_id res chain seq x y z
N MET A 1 -36.41 21.87 11.36
CA MET A 1 -34.93 21.95 11.40
C MET A 1 -34.46 22.59 10.11
N SER A 2 -33.49 23.52 10.13
CA SER A 2 -32.88 24.02 8.89
C SER A 2 -32.15 22.87 8.18
N LEU A 3 -32.33 22.75 6.86
CA LEU A 3 -31.71 21.73 5.99
C LEU A 3 -30.21 21.60 6.25
N THR A 4 -29.52 22.72 6.44
CA THR A 4 -28.08 22.80 6.71
C THR A 4 -27.68 22.07 7.99
N ARG A 5 -28.50 22.14 9.05
CA ARG A 5 -28.23 21.45 10.33
C ARG A 5 -28.41 19.93 10.19
N ALA A 6 -29.40 19.50 9.42
CA ALA A 6 -29.63 18.08 9.18
C ALA A 6 -28.46 17.50 8.37
N LEU A 7 -28.10 18.16 7.27
CA LEU A 7 -27.03 17.71 6.39
C LEU A 7 -25.67 17.68 7.10
N TYR A 8 -25.34 18.71 7.89
CA TYR A 8 -24.14 18.69 8.73
C TYR A 8 -24.12 17.52 9.72
N ARG A 9 -25.26 17.19 10.34
CA ARG A 9 -25.36 16.07 11.28
C ARG A 9 -25.08 14.74 10.58
N GLU A 10 -25.63 14.52 9.38
CA GLU A 10 -25.38 13.31 8.59
C GLU A 10 -23.93 13.23 8.15
N LEU A 11 -23.32 14.34 7.71
CA LEU A 11 -21.91 14.34 7.34
C LEU A 11 -20.98 14.02 8.52
N VAL A 12 -21.27 14.58 9.70
CA VAL A 12 -20.55 14.25 10.93
C VAL A 12 -20.72 12.79 11.32
N ALA A 13 -21.90 12.21 11.11
CA ALA A 13 -22.15 10.79 11.35
C ALA A 13 -21.34 9.91 10.39
N ALA A 14 -21.35 10.21 9.09
CA ALA A 14 -20.56 9.50 8.09
C ALA A 14 -19.05 9.58 8.37
N ALA A 15 -18.53 10.76 8.67
CA ALA A 15 -17.12 10.95 9.02
C ALA A 15 -16.72 10.16 10.27
N ARG A 16 -17.59 10.13 11.30
CA ARG A 16 -17.35 9.34 12.52
C ARG A 16 -17.34 7.84 12.24
N LEU A 17 -18.20 7.35 11.34
CA LEU A 17 -18.21 5.94 10.96
C LEU A 17 -16.91 5.55 10.26
N LEU A 18 -16.45 6.37 9.29
CA LEU A 18 -15.18 6.13 8.60
C LEU A 18 -13.99 6.18 9.56
N ASP A 19 -13.95 7.12 10.49
CA ASP A 19 -12.90 7.18 11.53
C ASP A 19 -12.93 6.00 12.51
N GLY A 20 -13.99 5.18 12.50
CA GLY A 20 -14.18 4.08 13.45
C GLY A 20 -13.23 2.90 13.26
N HIS A 21 -12.66 2.71 12.07
CA HIS A 21 -11.75 1.60 11.78
C HIS A 21 -10.79 1.95 10.63
N ALA A 22 -9.53 1.50 10.66
CA ALA A 22 -8.54 1.84 9.64
C ALA A 22 -8.86 1.26 8.26
N SER A 23 -9.51 0.08 8.19
CA SER A 23 -9.95 -0.47 6.89
C SER A 23 -10.96 0.43 6.18
N LEU A 24 -11.83 1.12 6.93
CA LEU A 24 -12.78 2.09 6.36
C LEU A 24 -12.05 3.35 5.89
N ARG A 25 -11.01 3.76 6.62
CA ARG A 25 -10.17 4.90 6.23
C ARG A 25 -9.32 4.61 5.01
N ALA A 26 -8.86 3.37 4.86
CA ALA A 26 -8.09 2.91 3.69
C ALA A 26 -8.87 3.06 2.38
N LEU A 27 -10.20 2.95 2.42
CA LEU A 27 -11.09 3.20 1.26
C LEU A 27 -11.14 4.67 0.82
N VAL A 28 -10.72 5.61 1.67
CA VAL A 28 -10.69 7.01 1.30
C VAL A 28 -9.49 7.24 0.39
N SER A 29 -9.74 7.44 -0.90
CA SER A 29 -8.73 7.78 -1.90
C SER A 29 -9.02 9.11 -2.61
N THR A 30 -8.09 9.56 -3.45
CA THR A 30 -8.31 10.70 -4.34
C THR A 30 -9.33 10.45 -5.45
N ASP A 31 -9.77 9.22 -5.68
CA ASP A 31 -10.78 8.91 -6.71
C ASP A 31 -12.14 9.46 -6.32
N LEU A 32 -12.37 9.69 -5.02
CA LEU A 32 -13.52 10.44 -4.52
C LEU A 32 -13.64 11.87 -5.09
N ARG A 33 -12.57 12.40 -5.71
CA ARG A 33 -12.59 13.70 -6.41
C ARG A 33 -13.38 13.65 -7.72
N GLU A 34 -13.59 12.48 -8.31
CA GLU A 34 -14.32 12.33 -9.56
C GLU A 34 -15.82 12.39 -9.31
N SER A 35 -16.40 13.58 -9.46
CA SER A 35 -17.85 13.73 -9.43
C SER A 35 -18.45 13.13 -10.71
N PRO A 36 -19.37 12.14 -10.62
CA PRO A 36 -20.05 11.59 -11.80
C PRO A 36 -20.96 12.60 -12.50
N LEU A 37 -21.17 13.79 -11.91
CA LEU A 37 -21.99 14.85 -12.49
C LEU A 37 -21.30 15.60 -13.63
N ALA A 38 -19.99 15.39 -13.85
CA ALA A 38 -19.29 16.07 -14.93
C ALA A 38 -18.03 15.34 -15.44
N PRO A 39 -18.14 14.11 -15.98
CA PRO A 39 -17.04 13.48 -16.69
C PRO A 39 -16.63 14.37 -17.88
N GLY A 40 -15.45 15.01 -17.78
CA GLY A 40 -14.89 15.87 -18.84
C GLY A 40 -15.19 17.37 -18.76
N SER A 41 -15.88 17.88 -17.73
CA SER A 41 -16.05 19.33 -17.57
C SER A 41 -14.77 19.98 -17.02
N ARG A 42 -14.14 20.85 -17.80
CA ARG A 42 -12.99 21.67 -17.37
C ARG A 42 -13.36 22.73 -16.33
N THR A 43 -14.65 23.02 -16.14
CA THR A 43 -15.15 23.94 -15.11
C THR A 43 -15.27 23.18 -13.79
N ARG A 44 -14.23 23.28 -12.95
CA ARG A 44 -14.29 22.82 -11.56
C ARG A 44 -15.27 23.69 -10.79
N LEU A 45 -16.33 23.08 -10.27
CA LEU A 45 -17.30 23.77 -9.44
C LEU A 45 -16.63 24.14 -8.11
N PRO A 46 -16.83 25.36 -7.57
CA PRO A 46 -16.16 25.82 -6.34
C PRO A 46 -16.32 24.88 -5.14
N HIS A 47 -17.47 24.21 -5.04
CA HIS A 47 -17.79 23.26 -3.97
C HIS A 47 -17.04 21.93 -4.10
N VAL A 48 -16.77 21.48 -5.34
CA VAL A 48 -15.91 20.32 -5.62
C VAL A 48 -14.48 20.64 -5.19
N ASP A 49 -14.00 21.85 -5.44
CA ASP A 49 -12.69 22.29 -4.98
C ASP A 49 -12.59 22.35 -3.45
N ALA A 50 -13.66 22.75 -2.75
CA ALA A 50 -13.69 22.74 -1.29
C ALA A 50 -13.58 21.33 -0.73
N PHE A 51 -14.40 20.40 -1.22
CA PHE A 51 -14.30 18.98 -0.85
C PHE A 51 -12.89 18.41 -1.16
N ASN A 52 -12.34 18.72 -2.34
CA ASN A 52 -11.02 18.26 -2.75
C ASN A 52 -9.91 18.79 -1.83
N ARG A 53 -10.03 20.02 -1.31
CA ARG A 53 -9.10 20.55 -0.30
C ARG A 53 -9.17 19.78 1.01
N CYS A 54 -10.37 19.49 1.51
CA CYS A 54 -10.59 18.68 2.71
C CYS A 54 -9.97 17.30 2.56
N LEU A 55 -10.25 16.64 1.43
CA LEU A 55 -9.74 15.31 1.10
C LEU A 55 -8.22 15.31 0.97
N THR A 56 -7.63 16.31 0.31
CA THR A 56 -6.16 16.45 0.20
C THR A 56 -5.51 16.62 1.56
N ARG A 57 -6.14 17.41 2.45
CA ARG A 57 -5.66 17.60 3.82
C ARG A 57 -5.76 16.31 4.62
N TYR A 58 -6.86 15.55 4.47
CA TYR A 58 -7.03 14.26 5.12
C TYR A 58 -6.00 13.24 4.65
N LEU A 59 -5.75 13.16 3.35
CA LEU A 59 -4.78 12.21 2.78
C LEU A 59 -3.32 12.68 2.93
N GLY A 60 -3.07 13.86 3.50
CA GLY A 60 -1.72 14.42 3.63
C GLY A 60 -1.04 14.68 2.28
N GLY A 61 -1.82 14.91 1.21
CA GLY A 61 -1.32 15.05 -0.15
C GLY A 61 -1.10 13.73 -0.91
N ALA A 62 -1.32 12.58 -0.28
CA ALA A 62 -1.27 11.27 -0.92
C ALA A 62 -2.55 10.97 -1.71
N ASN A 63 -2.49 9.93 -2.54
CA ASN A 63 -3.66 9.38 -3.24
C ASN A 63 -4.43 8.40 -2.36
N PHE A 64 -3.72 7.62 -1.56
CA PHE A 64 -4.30 6.65 -0.63
C PHE A 64 -4.12 7.08 0.82
N TYR A 65 -5.04 6.66 1.67
CA TYR A 65 -4.87 6.82 3.11
C TYR A 65 -3.78 5.86 3.61
N LEU A 66 -2.81 6.41 4.33
CA LEU A 66 -1.86 5.64 5.12
C LEU A 66 -1.91 6.11 6.58
N PRO A 67 -1.72 5.20 7.54
CA PRO A 67 -1.57 5.54 8.94
C PRO A 67 -0.50 6.61 9.18
N ASP A 68 -0.87 7.68 9.87
CA ASP A 68 0.06 8.73 10.30
C ASP A 68 -0.47 9.38 11.57
N ALA A 69 0.29 9.26 12.66
CA ALA A 69 -0.08 9.79 13.97
C ALA A 69 -0.25 11.32 14.00
N ARG A 70 0.31 12.05 13.02
CA ARG A 70 0.19 13.52 12.91
C ARG A 70 -1.09 13.96 12.20
N ARG A 71 -1.82 13.01 11.59
CA ARG A 71 -2.97 13.30 10.74
C ARG A 71 -4.23 13.51 11.58
N PRO A 72 -4.97 14.61 11.36
CA PRO A 72 -6.25 14.81 12.04
C PRO A 72 -7.30 13.81 11.51
N PRO A 73 -8.20 13.30 12.36
CA PRO A 73 -9.28 12.43 11.95
C PRO A 73 -10.25 13.17 11.00
N LEU A 74 -10.96 12.43 10.16
CA LEU A 74 -11.87 12.98 9.15
C LEU A 74 -12.94 13.86 9.80
N LEU A 75 -13.45 13.43 10.96
CA LEU A 75 -14.41 14.16 11.78
C LEU A 75 -13.90 15.55 12.20
N GLN A 76 -12.61 15.66 12.53
CA GLN A 76 -12.03 16.96 12.89
C GLN A 76 -11.97 17.88 11.66
N ILE A 77 -11.54 17.36 10.52
CA ILE A 77 -11.47 18.13 9.27
C ILE A 77 -12.86 18.63 8.88
N VAL A 78 -13.88 17.77 8.92
CA VAL A 78 -15.27 18.14 8.63
C VAL A 78 -15.74 19.25 9.58
N ARG A 79 -15.48 19.13 10.90
CA ARG A 79 -15.87 20.16 11.87
C ARG A 79 -15.19 21.51 11.63
N GLU A 80 -13.91 21.50 11.25
CA GLU A 80 -13.16 22.73 11.00
C GLU A 80 -13.64 23.43 9.73
N GLU A 81 -13.95 22.69 8.67
CA GLU A 81 -14.38 23.27 7.40
C GLU A 81 -15.79 23.87 7.49
N PHE A 82 -16.71 23.22 8.22
CA PHE A 82 -18.05 23.77 8.46
C PHE A 82 -18.08 24.97 9.42
N ARG A 83 -17.01 25.20 10.17
CA ARG A 83 -16.86 26.40 11.01
C ARG A 83 -16.34 27.61 10.24
N LYS A 84 -15.76 27.43 9.06
CA LYS A 84 -15.26 28.56 8.26
C LYS A 84 -16.45 29.36 7.73
N PRO A 85 -16.41 30.70 7.80
CA PRO A 85 -17.40 31.51 7.12
C PRO A 85 -17.33 31.23 5.61
N PRO A 86 -18.47 31.22 4.89
CA PRO A 86 -18.45 31.08 3.45
C PRO A 86 -17.56 32.18 2.85
N PRO A 87 -16.79 31.89 1.77
CA PRO A 87 -15.98 32.90 1.10
C PRO A 87 -16.85 34.12 0.79
N ALA A 88 -16.30 35.34 0.87
CA ALA A 88 -17.07 36.59 0.67
C ALA A 88 -17.80 36.71 -0.68
N ALA A 89 -17.49 35.82 -1.64
CA ALA A 89 -18.14 35.71 -2.96
C ALA A 89 -19.11 34.51 -3.09
N ALA A 90 -19.22 33.66 -2.07
CA ALA A 90 -19.99 32.43 -2.07
C ALA A 90 -21.29 32.62 -1.27
N GLY A 91 -22.43 32.34 -1.90
CA GLY A 91 -23.73 32.38 -1.21
C GLY A 91 -23.86 31.25 -0.19
N ASP A 92 -24.85 31.34 0.70
CA ASP A 92 -25.18 30.28 1.68
C ASP A 92 -25.50 28.92 0.99
N SER A 93 -25.82 28.95 -0.32
CA SER A 93 -25.99 27.77 -1.19
C SER A 93 -24.69 26.98 -1.42
N ASP A 94 -23.53 27.64 -1.52
CA ASP A 94 -22.28 26.98 -1.89
C ASP A 94 -21.76 26.07 -0.76
N GLY A 95 -22.02 26.46 0.50
CA GLY A 95 -21.72 25.64 1.67
C GLY A 95 -22.60 24.39 1.73
N LEU A 96 -23.89 24.52 1.38
CA LEU A 96 -24.82 23.40 1.26
C LEU A 96 -24.41 22.43 0.15
N ASP A 97 -24.01 22.94 -1.02
CA ASP A 97 -23.57 22.12 -2.15
C ASP A 97 -22.28 21.34 -1.85
N THR A 98 -21.30 22.00 -1.21
CA THR A 98 -20.06 21.36 -0.75
C THR A 98 -20.36 20.22 0.20
N ALA A 99 -21.25 20.47 1.15
CA ALA A 99 -21.65 19.52 2.15
C ALA A 99 -22.37 18.31 1.54
N PHE A 100 -23.21 18.55 0.52
CA PHE A 100 -23.93 17.49 -0.20
C PHE A 100 -22.97 16.61 -1.01
N VAL A 101 -22.02 17.22 -1.73
CA VAL A 101 -20.98 16.49 -2.48
C VAL A 101 -20.13 15.64 -1.54
N ALA A 102 -19.68 16.22 -0.42
CA ALA A 102 -18.93 15.48 0.59
C ALA A 102 -19.75 14.31 1.15
N LEU A 103 -20.99 14.55 1.55
CA LEU A 103 -21.85 13.50 2.12
C LEU A 103 -22.10 12.36 1.14
N ARG A 104 -22.34 12.69 -0.14
CA ARG A 104 -22.50 11.69 -1.20
C ARG A 104 -21.24 10.84 -1.37
N ALA A 105 -20.07 11.48 -1.45
CA ALA A 105 -18.80 10.77 -1.56
C ALA A 105 -18.57 9.82 -0.37
N LEU A 106 -18.75 10.30 0.86
CA LEU A 106 -18.57 9.46 2.06
C LEU A 106 -19.61 8.32 2.12
N ASN A 107 -20.86 8.57 1.73
CA ASN A 107 -21.89 7.53 1.70
C ASN A 107 -21.61 6.47 0.63
N ASN A 108 -21.07 6.85 -0.52
CA ASN A 108 -20.64 5.90 -1.55
C ASN A 108 -19.49 5.03 -1.01
N THR A 109 -18.48 5.61 -0.37
CA THR A 109 -17.39 4.86 0.29
C THR A 109 -17.93 3.90 1.36
N LEU A 110 -18.91 4.34 2.15
CA LEU A 110 -19.55 3.48 3.15
C LEU A 110 -20.44 2.39 2.53
N ALA A 111 -20.93 2.58 1.31
CA ALA A 111 -21.64 1.54 0.56
C ALA A 111 -20.65 0.51 0.04
N GLU A 112 -19.57 0.93 -0.62
CA GLU A 112 -18.46 0.07 -1.04
C GLU A 112 -17.89 -0.73 0.14
N ALA A 113 -17.73 -0.08 1.30
CA ALA A 113 -17.29 -0.75 2.52
C ALA A 113 -18.19 -1.93 2.91
N LYS A 114 -19.51 -1.82 2.71
CA LYS A 114 -20.44 -2.93 2.99
C LYS A 114 -20.31 -4.05 1.98
N ASP A 115 -20.07 -3.72 0.71
CA ASP A 115 -19.86 -4.70 -0.35
C ASP A 115 -18.59 -5.53 -0.07
N TYR A 116 -17.56 -4.90 0.50
CA TYR A 116 -16.34 -5.57 1.00
C TYR A 116 -16.43 -6.12 2.43
N GLU A 117 -17.62 -6.14 3.06
CA GLU A 117 -17.82 -6.61 4.44
C GLU A 117 -16.90 -5.96 5.48
N LEU A 118 -16.64 -4.66 5.35
CA LEU A 118 -15.78 -3.88 6.24
C LEU A 118 -16.60 -3.17 7.35
N PRO A 119 -16.07 -3.09 8.58
CA PRO A 119 -14.83 -3.71 9.07
C PRO A 119 -14.96 -5.23 9.18
N PRO A 120 -13.85 -5.98 8.98
CA PRO A 120 -13.87 -7.44 8.97
C PRO A 120 -14.36 -7.99 10.32
N THR A 121 -15.30 -8.93 10.28
CA THR A 121 -15.96 -9.48 11.48
C THR A 121 -15.05 -10.47 12.22
N GLN A 122 -14.07 -11.07 11.54
CA GLN A 122 -13.10 -12.00 12.13
C GLN A 122 -11.69 -11.41 12.09
N GLN A 123 -11.08 -11.26 13.26
CA GLN A 123 -9.63 -11.07 13.38
C GLN A 123 -9.00 -12.45 13.25
N SER A 124 -8.21 -12.71 12.21
CA SER A 124 -7.54 -14.01 12.03
C SER A 124 -6.70 -14.35 13.27
N GLU A 125 -7.00 -15.49 13.91
CA GLU A 125 -6.53 -15.84 15.27
C GLU A 125 -5.05 -16.23 15.37
N GLU A 126 -4.36 -16.50 14.25
CA GLU A 126 -2.93 -16.86 14.27
C GLU A 126 -2.05 -15.64 14.03
N THR A 127 -1.62 -14.99 15.11
CA THR A 127 -0.71 -13.85 15.05
C THR A 127 0.74 -14.33 14.84
N HIS A 128 1.17 -14.37 13.58
CA HIS A 128 2.58 -14.57 13.24
C HIS A 128 3.30 -13.21 13.25
N THR A 129 3.84 -12.81 14.41
CA THR A 129 4.68 -11.62 14.50
C THR A 129 6.10 -11.92 14.02
N ILE A 130 6.58 -11.14 13.07
CA ILE A 130 7.93 -11.28 12.54
C ILE A 130 8.89 -10.37 13.32
N GLY A 131 9.98 -10.92 13.85
CA GLY A 131 11.00 -10.13 14.55
C GLY A 131 11.74 -9.17 13.61
N GLY A 132 12.08 -7.97 14.08
CA GLY A 132 12.93 -7.03 13.34
C GLY A 132 12.21 -6.21 12.26
N VAL A 133 10.88 -6.23 12.24
CA VAL A 133 10.08 -5.42 11.29
C VAL A 133 9.92 -3.99 11.79
N GLN A 134 10.25 -3.01 10.96
CA GLN A 134 10.14 -1.59 11.28
C GLN A 134 9.75 -0.77 10.04
N LEU A 135 8.95 0.28 10.23
CA LEU A 135 8.70 1.27 9.18
C LEU A 135 9.99 2.00 8.82
N ALA A 136 10.15 2.30 7.53
CA ALA A 136 11.20 3.15 7.02
C ALA A 136 10.62 4.39 6.34
N GLU A 137 11.29 5.52 6.51
CA GLU A 137 10.87 6.77 5.86
C GLU A 137 11.30 6.82 4.39
N ASN A 138 12.42 6.18 4.04
CA ASN A 138 13.02 6.26 2.71
C ASN A 138 13.23 4.87 2.11
N ALA A 139 12.99 4.76 0.80
CA ALA A 139 13.38 3.60 0.03
C ALA A 139 14.91 3.48 -0.05
N ALA A 140 15.40 2.25 0.01
CA ALA A 140 16.80 1.92 -0.14
C ALA A 140 16.93 0.47 -0.62
N SER A 141 18.10 0.09 -1.12
CA SER A 141 18.37 -1.32 -1.39
C SER A 141 18.29 -2.15 -0.10
N GLY A 142 17.66 -3.32 -0.20
CA GLY A 142 17.44 -4.25 0.91
C GLY A 142 16.21 -3.96 1.78
N VAL A 143 15.34 -3.02 1.39
CA VAL A 143 14.04 -2.80 2.07
C VAL A 143 12.89 -3.45 1.31
N PHE A 144 11.83 -3.77 2.03
CA PHE A 144 10.59 -4.27 1.46
C PHE A 144 9.61 -3.12 1.19
N LEU A 145 8.87 -3.23 0.10
CA LEU A 145 7.72 -2.39 -0.21
C LEU A 145 6.45 -3.24 -0.07
N LEU A 146 5.54 -2.80 0.79
CA LEU A 146 4.22 -3.39 0.92
C LEU A 146 3.24 -2.59 0.08
N ALA A 147 2.52 -3.25 -0.81
CA ALA A 147 1.46 -2.64 -1.57
C ALA A 147 0.34 -2.12 -0.65
N HIS A 148 -0.24 -0.96 -0.97
CA HIS A 148 -1.49 -0.53 -0.36
C HIS A 148 -2.61 -1.57 -0.63
N PRO A 149 -3.56 -1.83 0.30
CA PRO A 149 -4.60 -2.85 0.11
C PRO A 149 -5.47 -2.65 -1.15
N LEU A 150 -5.63 -1.40 -1.59
CA LEU A 150 -6.40 -1.03 -2.79
C LEU A 150 -5.61 -1.06 -4.09
N LEU A 151 -4.31 -1.41 -4.08
CA LEU A 151 -3.61 -1.62 -5.34
C LEU A 151 -4.17 -2.85 -6.05
N GLU A 152 -4.41 -2.71 -7.34
CA GLU A 152 -4.99 -3.75 -8.19
C GLU A 152 -3.91 -4.48 -9.01
N GLY A 153 -4.33 -5.52 -9.73
CA GLY A 153 -3.49 -6.26 -10.67
C GLY A 153 -2.36 -7.04 -10.00
N ILE A 154 -1.22 -7.14 -10.71
CA ILE A 154 -0.05 -7.91 -10.26
C ILE A 154 0.54 -7.40 -8.93
N PHE A 155 0.26 -6.17 -8.53
CA PHE A 155 0.78 -5.58 -7.29
C PHE A 155 -0.19 -5.69 -6.11
N SER A 156 -1.44 -6.14 -6.31
CA SER A 156 -2.39 -6.37 -5.23
C SER A 156 -1.78 -7.29 -4.17
N ARG A 157 -1.69 -6.79 -2.93
CA ARG A 157 -1.05 -7.46 -1.77
C ARG A 157 0.36 -7.99 -2.04
N SER A 158 1.10 -7.33 -2.93
CA SER A 158 2.48 -7.71 -3.20
C SER A 158 3.43 -7.18 -2.12
N VAL A 159 4.44 -7.99 -1.84
CA VAL A 159 5.63 -7.62 -1.07
C VAL A 159 6.79 -7.62 -2.05
N VAL A 160 7.42 -6.46 -2.23
CA VAL A 160 8.54 -6.30 -3.15
C VAL A 160 9.83 -6.07 -2.38
N ILE A 161 10.86 -6.90 -2.59
CA ILE A 161 12.21 -6.61 -2.11
C ILE A 161 12.92 -5.68 -3.10
N LEU A 162 13.40 -4.52 -2.66
CA LEU A 162 14.22 -3.64 -3.49
C LEU A 162 15.66 -4.14 -3.53
N THR A 163 16.12 -4.52 -4.72
CA THR A 163 17.48 -5.03 -4.92
C THR A 163 18.43 -3.92 -5.33
N GLU A 164 17.92 -2.90 -6.01
CA GLU A 164 18.66 -1.72 -6.46
C GLU A 164 17.78 -0.48 -6.26
N HIS A 165 18.33 0.55 -5.64
CA HIS A 165 17.69 1.85 -5.52
C HIS A 165 18.73 2.93 -5.74
N LYS A 166 18.63 3.64 -6.87
CA LYS A 166 19.56 4.67 -7.31
C LYS A 166 18.78 5.83 -7.93
N PRO A 167 19.40 7.01 -8.08
CA PRO A 167 18.74 8.16 -8.73
C PRO A 167 18.31 7.91 -10.18
N ASP A 168 18.95 6.96 -10.87
CA ASP A 168 18.65 6.56 -12.26
C ASP A 168 17.54 5.50 -12.36
N GLY A 169 17.03 4.99 -11.23
CA GLY A 169 15.94 4.04 -11.21
C GLY A 169 16.03 3.07 -10.03
N SER A 170 14.95 2.31 -9.85
CA SER A 170 14.88 1.27 -8.83
C SER A 170 14.49 -0.07 -9.45
N LYS A 171 14.97 -1.16 -8.87
CA LYS A 171 14.59 -2.52 -9.25
C LYS A 171 14.29 -3.34 -8.02
N GLY A 172 13.32 -4.23 -8.15
CA GLY A 172 12.94 -5.16 -7.12
C GLY A 172 12.20 -6.37 -7.67
N TYR A 173 11.88 -7.30 -6.77
CA TYR A 173 11.14 -8.51 -7.11
C TYR A 173 9.99 -8.73 -6.13
N ILE A 174 8.84 -9.15 -6.65
CA ILE A 174 7.70 -9.58 -5.83
C ILE A 174 8.02 -10.94 -5.23
N VAL A 175 8.07 -11.05 -3.90
CA VAL A 175 8.52 -12.28 -3.20
C VAL A 175 7.37 -13.18 -2.76
N ASN A 176 6.19 -12.62 -2.47
CA ASN A 176 5.07 -13.36 -1.87
C ASN A 176 4.04 -13.89 -2.89
N LYS A 177 4.38 -13.91 -4.19
CA LYS A 177 3.50 -14.40 -5.25
C LYS A 177 4.14 -15.59 -5.95
N VAL A 178 3.77 -16.80 -5.54
CA VAL A 178 4.23 -18.04 -6.14
C VAL A 178 3.46 -18.29 -7.44
N MET A 179 4.16 -18.61 -8.52
CA MET A 179 3.53 -19.04 -9.76
C MET A 179 3.23 -20.54 -9.70
N GLU A 180 2.02 -20.95 -10.06
CA GLU A 180 1.64 -22.38 -10.13
C GLU A 180 2.22 -23.11 -11.35
N LYS A 181 2.68 -22.37 -12.37
CA LYS A 181 3.14 -22.95 -13.62
C LYS A 181 4.56 -23.51 -13.50
N PRO A 182 4.84 -24.71 -14.03
CA PRO A 182 6.17 -25.32 -13.94
C PRO A 182 7.22 -24.52 -14.72
N LEU A 183 8.42 -24.44 -14.14
CA LEU A 183 9.59 -23.68 -14.62
C LEU A 183 9.76 -23.77 -16.15
N GLY A 184 9.73 -24.98 -16.71
CA GLY A 184 9.98 -25.24 -18.14
C GLY A 184 8.96 -24.67 -19.14
N ARG A 185 7.78 -24.19 -18.69
CA ARG A 185 6.78 -23.54 -19.58
C ARG A 185 6.73 -22.02 -19.45
N VAL A 186 7.38 -21.45 -18.45
CA VAL A 186 7.19 -20.04 -18.06
C VAL A 186 8.37 -19.16 -18.48
N PHE A 187 9.59 -19.69 -18.44
CA PHE A 187 10.79 -18.91 -18.73
C PHE A 187 11.10 -18.92 -20.23
N GLN A 188 10.62 -17.89 -20.95
CA GLN A 188 11.16 -17.52 -22.26
C GLN A 188 12.49 -16.75 -22.13
N VAL A 189 12.75 -16.22 -20.93
CA VAL A 189 13.96 -15.50 -20.52
C VAL A 189 14.54 -16.24 -19.32
N PRO A 190 15.86 -16.41 -19.19
CA PRO A 190 16.46 -17.09 -18.04
C PRO A 190 16.02 -16.43 -16.72
N PRO A 191 15.55 -17.23 -15.72
CA PRO A 191 15.19 -16.72 -14.40
C PRO A 191 16.39 -16.07 -13.71
N ASN A 192 16.12 -15.07 -12.88
CA ASN A 192 17.09 -14.61 -11.89
C ASN A 192 16.94 -15.45 -10.63
N VAL A 193 18.08 -15.80 -10.01
CA VAL A 193 18.12 -16.57 -8.76
C VAL A 193 18.40 -15.63 -7.60
N LEU A 194 17.57 -15.72 -6.56
CA LEU A 194 17.78 -15.07 -5.27
C LEU A 194 18.28 -16.11 -4.25
N HIS A 195 19.33 -15.79 -3.51
CA HIS A 195 19.93 -16.71 -2.54
C HIS A 195 20.64 -16.01 -1.37
N GLY A 196 20.80 -16.72 -0.26
CA GLY A 196 21.45 -16.23 0.95
C GLY A 196 22.94 -16.57 1.08
N ARG A 197 23.55 -17.15 0.05
CA ARG A 197 24.88 -17.80 0.12
C ARG A 197 25.91 -17.15 -0.78
N ALA A 198 27.01 -16.69 -0.20
CA ALA A 198 28.05 -15.94 -0.91
C ALA A 198 28.83 -16.81 -1.92
N GLU A 199 28.93 -18.11 -1.65
CA GLU A 199 29.66 -19.08 -2.48
C GLU A 199 29.06 -19.29 -3.88
N PHE A 200 27.78 -18.98 -4.10
CA PHE A 200 27.18 -19.05 -5.44
C PHE A 200 27.55 -17.86 -6.32
N GLY A 201 28.19 -16.83 -5.76
CA GLY A 201 28.52 -15.60 -6.46
C GLY A 201 27.34 -14.65 -6.57
N GLY A 202 27.27 -13.91 -7.67
CA GLY A 202 26.20 -12.94 -7.90
C GLY A 202 26.41 -11.57 -7.24
N GLN A 203 25.45 -10.67 -7.48
CA GLN A 203 25.48 -9.33 -6.94
C GLN A 203 24.91 -9.33 -5.51
N ARG A 204 25.74 -8.95 -4.53
CA ARG A 204 25.27 -8.73 -3.16
C ARG A 204 24.34 -7.51 -3.11
N ILE A 205 23.13 -7.70 -2.60
CA ILE A 205 22.24 -6.58 -2.28
C ILE A 205 22.81 -5.88 -1.04
N LEU A 206 23.07 -4.59 -1.18
CA LEU A 206 23.53 -3.77 -0.06
C LEU A 206 22.32 -3.46 0.83
N THR A 207 22.25 -4.14 1.98
CA THR A 207 21.31 -3.81 3.04
C THR A 207 21.85 -2.61 3.83
N THR A 208 21.36 -1.43 3.51
CA THR A 208 21.88 -0.17 4.12
C THR A 208 21.43 0.04 5.56
N ASN A 209 20.50 -0.76 6.08
CA ASN A 209 19.75 -0.41 7.28
C ASN A 209 19.48 -1.54 8.29
N PHE A 210 20.00 -2.75 8.07
CA PHE A 210 19.96 -3.82 9.05
C PHE A 210 21.14 -4.78 8.83
N PRO A 211 22.07 -4.85 9.79
CA PRO A 211 22.72 -6.08 10.15
C PRO A 211 22.01 -6.53 11.44
N THR A 212 20.92 -7.30 11.33
CA THR A 212 20.76 -8.27 12.43
C THR A 212 22.03 -9.10 12.32
N ALA A 213 22.81 -9.23 13.40
CA ALA A 213 24.12 -9.86 13.34
C ALA A 213 24.08 -11.29 12.73
N ASP A 214 22.87 -11.87 12.67
CA ASP A 214 22.55 -13.21 12.17
C ASP A 214 21.78 -13.24 10.82
N ASP A 215 21.45 -12.09 10.19
CA ASP A 215 20.69 -12.10 8.92
C ASP A 215 21.63 -12.35 7.74
N PRO A 216 21.41 -13.39 6.92
CA PRO A 216 22.28 -13.70 5.79
C PRO A 216 22.32 -12.57 4.76
N SER A 217 23.49 -12.39 4.13
CA SER A 217 23.59 -11.50 2.96
C SER A 217 22.73 -12.05 1.83
N LEU A 218 21.89 -11.19 1.24
CA LEU A 218 21.07 -11.54 0.09
C LEU A 218 21.82 -11.24 -1.21
N PHE A 219 21.81 -12.19 -2.12
CA PHE A 219 22.49 -12.12 -3.40
C PHE A 219 21.50 -12.36 -4.54
N VAL A 220 21.69 -11.62 -5.64
CA VAL A 220 20.90 -11.72 -6.86
C VAL A 220 21.82 -12.05 -8.02
N GLY A 221 21.38 -13.00 -8.83
CA GLY A 221 21.99 -13.29 -10.12
C GLY A 221 23.01 -14.40 -10.02
N VAL A 222 22.56 -15.60 -10.41
CA VAL A 222 23.37 -16.79 -10.64
C VAL A 222 22.69 -17.55 -11.77
N ASP A 223 23.47 -18.14 -12.67
CA ASP A 223 22.91 -18.93 -13.76
C ASP A 223 22.14 -20.13 -13.21
N LEU A 224 20.99 -20.44 -13.84
CA LEU A 224 20.13 -21.55 -13.45
C LEU A 224 20.92 -22.88 -13.34
N GLU A 225 21.87 -23.10 -14.26
CA GLU A 225 22.71 -24.30 -14.26
C GLU A 225 23.60 -24.40 -13.02
N THR A 226 24.18 -23.29 -12.59
CA THR A 226 25.03 -23.23 -11.39
C THR A 226 24.20 -23.48 -10.13
N ALA A 227 23.02 -22.87 -10.05
CA ALA A 227 22.08 -23.12 -8.95
C ALA A 227 21.59 -24.58 -8.92
N ALA A 228 21.26 -25.15 -10.08
CA ALA A 228 20.80 -26.54 -10.20
C ALA A 228 21.90 -27.55 -9.83
N ARG A 229 23.15 -27.30 -10.27
CA ARG A 229 24.31 -28.11 -9.87
C ARG A 229 24.55 -28.05 -8.37
N ALA A 230 24.47 -26.86 -7.76
CA ALA A 230 24.67 -26.71 -6.33
C ALA A 230 23.65 -27.51 -5.49
N ILE A 231 22.39 -27.57 -5.95
CA ILE A 231 21.33 -28.42 -5.36
C ILE A 231 21.65 -29.91 -5.57
N TYR A 232 22.05 -30.30 -6.79
CA TYR A 232 22.35 -31.69 -7.14
C TYR A 232 23.55 -32.25 -6.35
N ASP A 233 24.59 -31.45 -6.18
CA ASP A 233 25.81 -31.80 -5.45
C ASP A 233 25.64 -31.75 -3.92
N GLU A 234 24.41 -31.54 -3.42
CA GLU A 234 24.04 -31.36 -2.00
C GLU A 234 24.81 -30.24 -1.28
N THR A 235 25.51 -29.39 -2.03
CA THR A 235 26.18 -28.22 -1.48
C THR A 235 25.19 -27.15 -1.03
N ALA A 236 23.97 -27.16 -1.57
CA ALA A 236 22.86 -26.23 -1.33
C ALA A 236 21.55 -26.95 -1.01
N LYS A 237 20.73 -26.38 -0.13
CA LYS A 237 19.33 -26.84 0.03
C LYS A 237 18.43 -26.08 -0.93
N GLN A 238 17.35 -26.73 -1.35
CA GLN A 238 16.31 -26.07 -2.17
C GLN A 238 15.69 -24.85 -1.45
N THR A 239 15.68 -24.86 -0.10
CA THR A 239 15.20 -23.75 0.74
C THR A 239 16.09 -22.51 0.74
N ASP A 240 17.29 -22.61 0.16
CA ASP A 240 18.28 -21.52 0.15
C ASP A 240 18.19 -20.69 -1.15
N LEU A 241 17.33 -21.10 -2.09
CA LEU A 241 17.29 -20.63 -3.47
C LEU A 241 15.84 -20.36 -3.91
N VAL A 242 15.60 -19.19 -4.51
CA VAL A 242 14.33 -18.86 -5.16
C VAL A 242 14.56 -18.43 -6.59
N PHE A 243 13.76 -18.98 -7.50
CA PHE A 243 13.72 -18.57 -8.90
C PHE A 243 12.67 -17.48 -9.09
N MET A 244 13.12 -16.31 -9.54
CA MET A 244 12.26 -15.16 -9.79
C MET A 244 12.01 -14.99 -11.28
N ASN A 245 10.74 -14.77 -11.63
CA ASN A 245 10.33 -14.39 -12.97
C ASN A 245 9.78 -12.98 -12.99
N GLY A 246 10.35 -12.13 -13.83
CA GLY A 246 9.97 -10.72 -13.91
C GLY A 246 10.69 -9.86 -12.86
N VAL A 247 11.02 -8.64 -13.28
CA VAL A 247 11.63 -7.60 -12.44
C VAL A 247 10.63 -6.47 -12.36
N SER A 248 10.31 -6.03 -11.15
CA SER A 248 9.61 -4.75 -10.95
C SER A 248 10.65 -3.65 -11.10
N ALA A 249 10.52 -2.85 -12.17
CA ALA A 249 11.44 -1.76 -12.46
C ALA A 249 10.69 -0.42 -12.40
N TRP A 250 11.29 0.55 -11.72
CA TRP A 250 10.81 1.91 -11.63
C TRP A 250 11.75 2.84 -12.38
N SER A 251 11.17 3.69 -13.22
CA SER A 251 11.90 4.79 -13.88
C SER A 251 12.43 5.80 -12.86
N PRO A 252 13.44 6.63 -13.21
CA PRO A 252 13.93 7.69 -12.33
C PRO A 252 12.80 8.54 -11.72
N GLY A 253 12.76 8.67 -10.40
CA GLY A 253 11.75 9.48 -9.69
C GLY A 253 10.34 8.85 -9.61
N GLN A 254 10.12 7.69 -10.23
CA GLN A 254 8.81 7.04 -10.24
C GLN A 254 8.47 6.45 -8.86
N LEU A 255 9.40 5.72 -8.24
CA LEU A 255 9.16 5.11 -6.93
C LEU A 255 8.89 6.18 -5.87
N GLU A 256 9.64 7.28 -5.88
CA GLU A 256 9.46 8.41 -4.97
C GLU A 256 8.11 9.11 -5.17
N ARG A 257 7.57 9.08 -6.39
CA ARG A 257 6.22 9.57 -6.67
C ARG A 257 5.17 8.61 -6.12
N GLU A 258 5.32 7.31 -6.33
CA GLU A 258 4.38 6.30 -5.81
C GLU A 258 4.38 6.25 -4.27
N LEU A 259 5.54 6.43 -3.63
CA LEU A 259 5.66 6.59 -2.18
C LEU A 259 4.93 7.82 -1.68
N ARG A 260 5.11 8.98 -2.35
CA ARG A 260 4.36 10.20 -2.02
C ARG A 260 2.85 10.05 -2.24
N GLN A 261 2.44 9.20 -3.18
CA GLN A 261 1.03 8.87 -3.43
C GLN A 261 0.46 7.90 -2.39
N GLY A 262 1.29 7.29 -1.54
CA GLY A 262 0.86 6.32 -0.55
C GLY A 262 0.57 4.93 -1.12
N SER A 263 1.05 4.65 -2.34
CA SER A 263 0.87 3.34 -2.99
C SER A 263 1.70 2.23 -2.30
N TRP A 264 2.80 2.62 -1.66
CA TRP A 264 3.74 1.69 -1.03
C TRP A 264 4.03 2.11 0.41
N VAL A 265 4.12 1.12 1.29
CA VAL A 265 4.64 1.25 2.65
C VAL A 265 6.05 0.66 2.68
N VAL A 266 7.04 1.46 3.07
CA VAL A 266 8.43 1.00 3.14
C VAL A 266 8.68 0.36 4.49
N VAL A 267 9.17 -0.87 4.46
CA VAL A 267 9.39 -1.70 5.64
C VAL A 267 10.79 -2.29 5.62
N LYS A 268 11.50 -2.15 6.73
CA LYS A 268 12.71 -2.92 7.04
C LYS A 268 12.26 -4.21 7.71
N ALA A 269 12.71 -5.34 7.18
CA ALA A 269 12.48 -6.66 7.74
C ALA A 269 13.67 -7.55 7.38
N PRO A 270 13.85 -8.71 8.04
CA PRO A 270 14.91 -9.66 7.70
C PRO A 270 14.89 -10.03 6.22
N VAL A 271 16.03 -9.94 5.54
CA VAL A 271 16.11 -10.22 4.09
C VAL A 271 15.93 -11.70 3.77
N SER A 272 16.15 -12.58 4.74
CA SER A 272 15.82 -14.00 4.66
C SER A 272 14.35 -14.27 4.31
N LEU A 273 13.42 -13.35 4.64
CA LEU A 273 12.00 -13.43 4.24
C LEU A 273 11.83 -13.40 2.72
N ALA A 274 12.76 -12.82 1.97
CA ALA A 274 12.68 -12.80 0.51
C ALA A 274 12.94 -14.18 -0.12
N ILE A 275 13.62 -15.08 0.60
CA ILE A 275 13.95 -16.45 0.14
C ILE A 275 12.82 -17.42 0.52
N ASN A 276 12.23 -17.27 1.71
CA ASN A 276 11.15 -18.14 2.17
C ASN A 276 9.91 -17.32 2.50
N ALA A 277 9.39 -16.62 1.49
CA ALA A 277 8.21 -15.78 1.61
C ALA A 277 6.93 -16.64 1.57
N PRO A 278 6.13 -16.69 2.65
CA PRO A 278 4.78 -17.24 2.57
C PRO A 278 3.89 -16.36 1.68
N ALA A 279 2.80 -16.91 1.15
CA ALA A 279 1.82 -16.14 0.37
C ALA A 279 1.20 -15.01 1.22
N GLU A 280 1.04 -15.28 2.52
CA GLU A 280 0.47 -14.41 3.54
C GLU A 280 1.46 -13.34 4.04
N LEU A 281 2.71 -13.31 3.55
CA LEU A 281 3.77 -12.40 4.04
C LEU A 281 3.32 -10.93 4.11
N TRP A 282 2.50 -10.48 3.15
CA TRP A 282 1.94 -9.13 3.18
C TRP A 282 1.09 -8.88 4.43
N GLN A 283 0.22 -9.83 4.79
CA GLN A 283 -0.62 -9.74 5.98
C GLN A 283 0.23 -9.78 7.25
N ASP A 284 1.22 -10.68 7.30
CA ASP A 284 2.08 -10.85 8.47
C ASP A 284 2.91 -9.59 8.74
N LEU A 285 3.47 -8.97 7.69
CA LEU A 285 4.21 -7.71 7.81
C LEU A 285 3.29 -6.56 8.25
N MET A 286 2.11 -6.41 7.65
CA MET A 286 1.14 -5.38 8.03
C MET A 286 0.64 -5.55 9.48
N ARG A 287 0.41 -6.80 9.92
CA ARG A 287 0.06 -7.12 11.32
C ARG A 287 1.19 -6.80 12.28
N THR A 288 2.43 -7.12 11.90
CA THR A 288 3.61 -6.88 12.72
C THR A 288 3.86 -5.38 12.92
N LEU A 289 3.55 -4.54 11.92
CA LEU A 289 3.60 -3.08 12.07
C LEU A 289 2.61 -2.57 13.14
N GLY A 290 1.54 -3.31 13.40
CA GLY A 290 0.58 -3.02 14.45
C GLY A 290 -0.32 -1.81 14.16
N GLY A 291 -1.19 -1.51 15.13
CA GLY A 291 -2.12 -0.39 15.04
C GLY A 291 -3.00 -0.44 13.80
N GLU A 292 -3.09 0.68 13.09
CA GLU A 292 -3.93 0.84 11.90
C GLU A 292 -3.49 -0.06 10.73
N TYR A 293 -2.20 -0.40 10.64
CA TYR A 293 -1.72 -1.35 9.62
C TYR A 293 -2.24 -2.76 9.84
N ALA A 294 -2.34 -3.19 11.11
CA ALA A 294 -2.91 -4.49 11.44
C ALA A 294 -4.40 -4.57 11.09
N GLU A 295 -5.15 -3.48 11.33
CA GLU A 295 -6.55 -3.38 10.92
C GLU A 295 -6.72 -3.42 9.38
N MET A 296 -5.81 -2.79 8.63
CA MET A 296 -5.79 -2.83 7.16
C MET A 296 -5.42 -4.22 6.62
N SER A 297 -4.63 -5.01 7.35
CA SER A 297 -4.22 -6.37 6.93
C SER A 297 -5.40 -7.33 6.74
N CYS A 298 -6.50 -7.07 7.45
CA CYS A 298 -7.69 -7.92 7.48
C CYS A 298 -8.73 -7.53 6.42
N MET A 299 -8.46 -6.54 5.55
CA MET A 299 -9.32 -6.28 4.41
C MET A 299 -9.41 -7.55 3.52
N PRO A 300 -10.45 -7.73 2.70
CA PRO A 300 -10.43 -8.72 1.62
C PRO A 300 -9.53 -8.24 0.47
N PRO A 301 -9.02 -9.13 -0.40
CA PRO A 301 -8.39 -8.72 -1.64
C PRO A 301 -9.46 -8.05 -2.53
N MET A 302 -9.07 -7.00 -3.25
CA MET A 302 -9.93 -6.42 -4.29
C MET A 302 -10.01 -7.45 -5.42
N GLU A 303 -11.20 -8.01 -5.68
CA GLU A 303 -11.40 -8.94 -6.79
C GLU A 303 -11.23 -8.21 -8.12
N GLU A 304 -10.56 -8.84 -9.08
CA GLU A 304 -10.57 -8.40 -10.47
C GLU A 304 -11.92 -8.79 -11.10
N GLU A 305 -12.69 -7.82 -11.60
CA GLU A 305 -13.77 -8.10 -12.57
C GLU A 305 -13.20 -8.56 -13.92
#